data_AF-G9P1W3-F1
#
_entry.id   AF-G9P1W3-F1
#
_cell.length_a   1.000
_cell.length_b   1.000
_cell.length_c   1.000
_cell.angle_alpha   90.00
_cell.angle_beta   90.00
_cell.angle_gamma   90.00
#
_symmetry.space_group_name_H-M   'P 1'
#
loop_
_entity.id
_entity.type
_entity.pdbx_description
1 polymer ?
#
loop_
_entity_poly.entity_id
_entity_poly.type
_entity_poly.pdbx_seq_one_letter_code
_entity_poly.pdbx_strand_id
1 'polypeptide(L)'
;MTIEEKTAFLRVAAAADPASVTRAEKNHIFGQPPPDEEDRLCQEKIGMTMEELRRKVMSDPDTLTELECDIIRFGATYEWNRPRVGRPPLWKAFLPDEEGRLASQVFALLANDRDDEISRRADVRAKAFENVKTERRLKLVEERKAESAAKWQQEFSEAIKTSSLFNPPPTRLSAEEKALYLRIIADPASVTRADKNKVYEKPPPDEEDRLCKDKTGMTMEQLRHKALSNPDALTEDECDILAYGVTKRNKSSSKPSFWKFHLVEDDIQLANQVDEILYTQDDIEIQRRATHHLSHTFKEVMAERRGNQRQQQIAERAAKMRAAQPRWLNHMSDAKLSRWGFVIFRTAYSEGTEEKWKEFQWVYLVNKNAQLSKGWRRATSFRSLHEPLLVSDSSLEGAGVDVLRQRFKAIREQNEIPAGVATDCFLIADQAILDKALLSVEVKYQPKAQGEPDPWQSTFFIRAVNPDYDASVPIPSEGDLAGYEGEITIPLPKVFDWLYYCFLAKSEDWETRYKLVKGGPAEMMGEMSPYPAYRPGTEPANLSEILPPEPVT
;
A
#
# COMPACT_ATOMS: atom_id res chain seq x y z
N MET A 1 14.70 16.44 26.31
CA MET A 1 13.88 16.89 27.47
C MET A 1 14.42 18.24 27.93
N THR A 2 13.60 19.19 28.42
CA THR A 2 14.13 20.46 28.97
C THR A 2 14.85 20.21 30.31
N ILE A 3 15.65 21.17 30.79
CA ILE A 3 16.35 21.05 32.08
C ILE A 3 15.34 20.93 33.24
N GLU A 4 14.27 21.71 33.18
CA GLU A 4 13.17 21.67 34.17
C GLU A 4 12.47 20.30 34.17
N GLU A 5 12.15 19.78 32.98
CA GLU A 5 11.58 18.44 32.83
C GLU A 5 12.52 17.38 33.38
N LYS A 6 13.80 17.40 33.00
CA LYS A 6 14.80 16.44 33.48
C LYS A 6 14.91 16.47 35.01
N THR A 7 14.86 17.67 35.60
CA THR A 7 14.87 17.86 37.07
C THR A 7 13.62 17.26 37.71
N ALA A 8 12.43 17.47 37.13
CA ALA A 8 11.20 16.86 37.60
C ALA A 8 11.23 15.33 37.50
N PHE A 9 11.73 14.77 36.40
CA PHE A 9 11.89 13.33 36.21
C PHE A 9 12.88 12.73 37.20
N LEU A 10 14.03 13.38 37.42
CA LEU A 10 15.03 12.92 38.41
C LEU A 10 14.47 12.97 39.84
N ARG A 11 13.73 14.02 40.19
CA ARG A 11 13.05 14.12 41.48
C ARG A 11 12.07 12.96 41.70
N VAL A 12 11.22 12.68 40.70
CA VAL A 12 10.24 11.59 40.81
C VAL A 12 10.92 10.22 40.83
N ALA A 13 11.98 10.02 40.05
CA ALA A 13 12.76 8.79 40.09
C ALA A 13 13.44 8.54 41.45
N ALA A 14 13.79 9.62 42.17
CA ALA A 14 14.39 9.56 43.50
C ALA A 14 13.36 9.44 44.65
N ALA A 15 12.06 9.55 44.36
CA ALA A 15 11.02 9.41 45.37
C ALA A 15 10.98 7.96 45.87
N ALA A 16 11.27 7.76 47.16
CA ALA A 16 11.24 6.44 47.79
C ALA A 16 9.82 5.86 47.88
N ASP A 17 8.81 6.73 47.90
CA ASP A 17 7.39 6.39 47.90
C ASP A 17 6.69 7.03 46.70
N PRO A 18 6.18 6.23 45.74
CA PRO A 18 5.38 6.73 44.61
C PRO A 18 4.15 7.54 45.03
N ALA A 19 3.60 7.30 46.23
CA ALA A 19 2.44 8.05 46.73
C ALA A 19 2.79 9.50 47.13
N SER A 20 4.07 9.82 47.30
CA SER A 20 4.55 11.17 47.58
C SER A 20 4.51 12.10 46.36
N VAL A 21 4.33 11.55 45.14
CA VAL A 21 4.26 12.32 43.90
C VAL A 21 2.90 12.98 43.77
N THR A 22 2.88 14.31 43.74
CA THR A 22 1.65 15.10 43.67
C THR A 22 0.99 15.01 42.29
N ARG A 23 -0.32 15.28 42.21
CA ARG A 23 -1.05 15.38 40.93
C ARG A 23 -0.43 16.42 39.99
N ALA A 24 0.04 17.55 40.53
CA ALA A 24 0.69 18.59 39.74
C ALA A 24 1.99 18.10 39.08
N GLU A 25 2.81 17.34 39.81
CA GLU A 25 4.04 16.74 39.27
C GLU A 25 3.74 15.68 38.21
N LYS A 26 2.72 14.82 38.45
CA LYS A 26 2.24 13.87 37.44
C LYS A 26 1.82 14.63 36.18
N ASN A 27 0.95 15.63 36.30
CA ASN A 27 0.45 16.39 35.15
C ASN A 27 1.61 17.03 34.37
N HIS A 28 2.59 17.63 35.06
CA HIS A 28 3.78 18.19 34.42
C HIS A 28 4.57 17.13 33.62
N ILE A 29 4.80 15.95 34.20
CA ILE A 29 5.50 14.83 33.55
C ILE A 29 4.76 14.34 32.30
N PHE A 30 3.43 14.24 32.37
CA PHE A 30 2.60 13.82 31.24
C PHE A 30 2.33 14.95 30.21
N GLY A 31 2.77 16.18 30.50
CA GLY A 31 2.48 17.35 29.66
C GLY A 31 1.00 17.75 29.68
N GLN A 32 0.32 17.51 30.80
CA GLN A 32 -1.05 17.89 31.09
C GLN A 32 -1.10 19.24 31.81
N PRO A 33 -2.22 19.98 31.75
CA PRO A 33 -2.38 21.24 32.45
C PRO A 33 -2.28 21.05 33.98
N PRO A 34 -1.94 22.11 34.74
CA PRO A 34 -1.99 22.08 36.20
C PRO A 34 -3.36 21.61 36.72
N PRO A 35 -3.45 20.98 37.91
CA PRO A 35 -4.70 20.38 38.40
C PRO A 35 -5.91 21.32 38.40
N ASP A 36 -5.72 22.57 38.81
CA ASP A 36 -6.79 23.57 38.87
C ASP A 36 -7.34 23.89 37.47
N GLU A 37 -6.46 23.98 36.48
CA GLU A 37 -6.81 24.22 35.08
C GLU A 37 -7.40 22.96 34.43
N GLU A 38 -6.89 21.78 34.77
CA GLU A 38 -7.46 20.49 34.34
C GLU A 38 -8.90 20.34 34.83
N ASP A 39 -9.14 20.65 36.11
CA ASP A 39 -10.47 20.60 36.71
C ASP A 39 -11.39 21.67 36.12
N ARG A 40 -10.89 22.89 35.88
CA ARG A 40 -11.65 23.96 35.20
C ARG A 40 -12.09 23.51 33.81
N LEU A 41 -11.19 22.96 33.00
CA LEU A 41 -11.47 22.48 31.64
C LEU A 41 -12.45 21.29 31.64
N CYS A 42 -12.29 20.37 32.59
CA CYS A 42 -13.19 19.25 32.76
C CYS A 42 -14.61 19.73 33.14
N GLN A 43 -14.70 20.67 34.09
CA GLN A 43 -15.96 21.28 34.52
C GLN A 43 -16.65 22.01 33.37
N GLU A 44 -15.90 22.75 32.56
CA GLU A 44 -16.42 23.47 31.40
C GLU A 44 -17.00 22.53 30.33
N LYS A 45 -16.33 21.38 30.08
CA LYS A 45 -16.70 20.45 29.01
C LYS A 45 -17.82 19.48 29.38
N ILE A 46 -17.80 18.98 30.61
CA ILE A 46 -18.68 17.88 31.04
C ILE A 46 -19.40 18.15 32.37
N GLY A 47 -19.21 19.32 32.97
CA GLY A 47 -19.91 19.71 34.20
C GLY A 47 -19.42 19.02 35.47
N MET A 48 -18.23 18.41 35.46
CA MET A 48 -17.61 17.78 36.63
C MET A 48 -16.09 17.94 36.62
N THR A 49 -15.47 17.90 37.79
CA THR A 49 -14.01 17.90 37.97
C THR A 49 -13.40 16.58 37.50
N MET A 50 -12.07 16.54 37.28
CA MET A 50 -11.40 15.30 36.86
C MET A 50 -11.52 14.19 37.91
N GLU A 51 -11.50 14.53 39.20
CA GLU A 51 -11.63 13.55 40.28
C GLU A 51 -13.05 12.98 40.37
N GLU A 52 -14.08 13.80 40.12
CA GLU A 52 -15.47 13.33 40.00
C GLU A 52 -15.65 12.41 38.79
N LEU A 53 -15.04 12.77 37.66
CA LEU A 53 -15.03 11.92 36.46
C LEU A 53 -14.34 10.58 36.73
N ARG A 54 -13.16 10.57 37.35
CA ARG A 54 -12.46 9.33 37.75
C ARG A 54 -13.30 8.48 38.69
N ARG A 55 -14.00 9.11 39.64
CA ARG A 55 -14.95 8.40 40.52
C ARG A 55 -16.09 7.78 39.74
N LYS A 56 -16.68 8.52 38.79
CA LYS A 56 -17.75 8.04 37.90
C LYS A 56 -17.31 6.83 37.08
N VAL A 57 -16.09 6.84 36.51
CA VAL A 57 -15.52 5.71 35.77
C VAL A 57 -15.43 4.45 36.65
N MET A 58 -15.08 4.61 37.93
CA MET A 58 -14.95 3.50 38.86
C MET A 58 -16.29 2.99 39.39
N SER A 59 -17.26 3.87 39.61
CA SER A 59 -18.57 3.47 40.14
C SER A 59 -19.53 2.96 39.07
N ASP A 60 -19.56 3.60 37.89
CA ASP A 60 -20.54 3.33 36.85
C ASP A 60 -19.98 3.65 35.44
N PRO A 61 -19.07 2.80 34.92
CA PRO A 61 -18.42 3.04 33.63
C PRO A 61 -19.38 3.01 32.44
N ASP A 62 -20.57 2.41 32.57
CA ASP A 62 -21.55 2.33 31.49
C ASP A 62 -22.33 3.63 31.28
N THR A 63 -22.33 4.53 32.27
CA THR A 63 -22.91 5.88 32.14
C THR A 63 -21.95 6.90 31.54
N LEU A 64 -20.71 6.51 31.23
CA LEU A 64 -19.77 7.41 30.58
C LEU A 64 -20.23 7.71 29.15
N THR A 65 -20.20 9.00 28.82
CA THR A 65 -20.35 9.52 27.46
C THR A 65 -19.04 9.36 26.68
N GLU A 66 -19.12 9.54 25.36
CA GLU A 66 -17.94 9.45 24.50
C GLU A 66 -16.89 10.51 24.86
N LEU A 67 -17.32 11.76 25.10
CA LEU A 67 -16.43 12.86 25.48
C LEU A 67 -15.76 12.62 26.84
N GLU A 68 -16.50 12.06 27.80
CA GLU A 68 -15.95 11.67 29.10
C GLU A 68 -14.86 10.59 28.97
N CYS A 69 -15.08 9.58 28.11
CA CYS A 69 -14.08 8.56 27.82
C CYS A 69 -12.83 9.18 27.19
N ASP A 70 -12.99 10.09 26.24
CA ASP A 70 -11.87 10.76 25.58
C ASP A 70 -11.09 11.67 26.52
N ILE A 71 -11.76 12.39 27.43
CA ILE A 71 -11.10 13.20 28.47
C ILE A 71 -10.24 12.31 29.39
N ILE A 72 -10.72 11.13 29.80
CA ILE A 72 -9.91 10.19 30.60
C ILE A 72 -8.70 9.68 29.82
N ARG A 73 -8.87 9.35 28.53
CA ARG A 73 -7.82 8.74 27.70
C ARG A 73 -6.77 9.73 27.25
N PHE A 74 -7.16 10.99 27.03
CA PHE A 74 -6.33 11.98 26.35
C PHE A 74 -6.11 13.26 27.16
N GLY A 75 -6.78 13.43 28.30
CA GLY A 75 -6.70 14.61 29.15
C GLY A 75 -7.79 15.65 28.86
N ALA A 76 -8.01 16.57 29.80
CA ALA A 76 -9.04 17.61 29.70
C ALA A 76 -8.81 18.62 28.54
N THR A 77 -7.59 18.71 28.02
CA THR A 77 -7.23 19.52 26.85
C THR A 77 -7.70 18.91 25.53
N TYR A 78 -8.21 17.68 25.52
CA TYR A 78 -8.66 17.02 24.31
C TYR A 78 -9.79 17.79 23.60
N GLU A 79 -9.59 18.08 22.32
CA GLU A 79 -10.61 18.59 21.42
C GLU A 79 -10.68 17.68 20.20
N TRP A 80 -11.90 17.26 19.83
CA TRP A 80 -12.13 16.34 18.71
C TRP A 80 -11.48 16.78 17.37
N ASN A 81 -11.31 18.10 17.19
CA ASN A 81 -10.78 18.69 15.96
C ASN A 81 -9.33 19.19 16.07
N ARG A 82 -8.65 19.03 17.21
CA ARG A 82 -7.25 19.45 17.35
C ARG A 82 -6.33 18.24 17.57
N PRO A 83 -5.09 18.29 17.06
CA PRO A 83 -4.06 17.32 17.43
C PRO A 83 -3.93 17.25 18.96
N ARG A 84 -3.63 16.05 19.49
CA ARG A 84 -3.49 15.82 20.93
C ARG A 84 -2.58 16.87 21.57
N VAL A 85 -3.08 17.58 22.57
CA VAL A 85 -2.28 18.44 23.45
C VAL A 85 -1.84 17.58 24.64
N GLY A 86 -0.63 17.01 24.53
CA GLY A 86 -0.04 16.12 25.54
C GLY A 86 1.05 15.25 24.92
N ARG A 87 1.96 14.69 25.73
CA ARG A 87 3.03 13.85 25.18
C ARG A 87 2.46 12.53 24.65
N PRO A 88 2.58 12.21 23.34
CA PRO A 88 2.05 10.96 22.80
C PRO A 88 2.78 9.78 23.44
N PRO A 89 2.16 8.61 23.71
CA PRO A 89 2.80 7.48 24.43
C PRO A 89 4.18 7.03 23.91
N LEU A 90 4.48 7.32 22.64
CA LEU A 90 5.74 7.02 21.96
C LEU A 90 6.80 8.13 22.09
N TRP A 91 6.52 9.26 22.72
CA TRP A 91 7.44 10.39 22.81
C TRP A 91 8.79 10.01 23.44
N LYS A 92 8.77 9.09 24.41
CA LYS A 92 9.95 8.54 25.09
C LYS A 92 10.88 7.74 24.16
N ALA A 93 10.36 7.21 23.05
CA ALA A 93 11.16 6.50 22.05
C ALA A 93 12.00 7.45 21.18
N PHE A 94 11.73 8.76 21.24
CA PHE A 94 12.50 9.80 20.55
C PHE A 94 13.47 10.53 21.49
N LEU A 95 13.56 10.09 22.76
CA LEU A 95 14.54 10.62 23.70
C LEU A 95 15.88 9.89 23.54
N PRO A 96 17.03 10.55 23.79
CA PRO A 96 18.32 9.88 23.93
C PRO A 96 18.24 8.73 24.94
N ASP A 97 19.04 7.67 24.76
CA ASP A 97 18.92 6.40 25.51
C ASP A 97 18.88 6.56 27.04
N GLU A 98 19.63 7.51 27.62
CA GLU A 98 19.59 7.78 29.06
C GLU A 98 18.30 8.47 29.49
N GLU A 99 17.84 9.45 28.73
CA GLU A 99 16.58 10.16 28.96
C GLU A 99 15.37 9.24 28.75
N GLY A 100 15.42 8.38 27.73
CA GLY A 100 14.40 7.36 27.46
C GLY A 100 14.31 6.31 28.57
N ARG A 101 15.45 5.90 29.15
CA ARG A 101 15.50 5.02 30.33
C ARG A 101 14.93 5.69 31.57
N LEU A 102 15.34 6.91 31.87
CA LEU A 102 14.80 7.69 32.99
C LEU A 102 13.29 7.90 32.85
N ALA A 103 12.82 8.30 31.66
CA ALA A 103 11.41 8.45 31.39
C ALA A 103 10.64 7.13 31.56
N SER A 104 11.20 6.01 31.08
CA SER A 104 10.57 4.70 31.25
C SER A 104 10.47 4.28 32.72
N GLN A 105 11.52 4.53 33.52
CA GLN A 105 11.53 4.26 34.96
C GLN A 105 10.48 5.12 35.70
N VAL A 106 10.45 6.43 35.43
CA VAL A 106 9.46 7.34 36.03
C VAL A 106 8.04 6.93 35.68
N PHE A 107 7.76 6.58 34.42
CA PHE A 107 6.43 6.13 34.03
C PHE A 107 6.03 4.82 34.70
N ALA A 108 6.98 3.88 34.87
CA ALA A 108 6.73 2.64 35.61
C ALA A 108 6.45 2.89 37.10
N LEU A 109 7.11 3.88 37.71
CA LEU A 109 6.86 4.29 39.10
C LEU A 109 5.51 4.99 39.28
N LEU A 110 5.09 5.80 38.30
CA LEU A 110 3.83 6.54 38.36
C LEU A 110 2.61 5.70 37.97
N ALA A 111 2.83 4.61 37.25
CA ALA A 111 1.80 3.60 37.00
C ALA A 111 1.28 3.08 38.33
N ASN A 112 -0.03 3.15 38.51
CA ASN A 112 -0.69 2.54 39.65
C ASN A 112 -1.93 1.82 39.15
N ASP A 113 -2.23 0.68 39.77
CA ASP A 113 -3.31 -0.22 39.34
C ASP A 113 -4.66 0.51 39.24
N ARG A 114 -4.87 1.55 40.04
CA ARG A 114 -6.11 2.34 40.03
C ARG A 114 -6.22 3.22 38.77
N ASP A 115 -5.18 3.95 38.40
CA ASP A 115 -5.18 4.78 37.19
C ASP A 115 -5.26 3.88 35.94
N ASP A 116 -4.53 2.75 35.94
CA ASP A 116 -4.61 1.76 34.87
C ASP A 116 -6.02 1.16 34.73
N GLU A 117 -6.67 0.88 35.86
CA GLU A 117 -8.06 0.41 35.89
C GLU A 117 -9.04 1.45 35.36
N ILE A 118 -8.87 2.72 35.72
CA ILE A 118 -9.68 3.85 35.21
C ILE A 118 -9.52 3.94 33.69
N SER A 119 -8.28 3.97 33.19
CA SER A 119 -8.01 4.03 31.75
C SER A 119 -8.59 2.82 31.02
N ARG A 120 -8.43 1.61 31.56
CA ARG A 120 -8.96 0.37 30.98
C ARG A 120 -10.49 0.40 30.87
N ARG A 121 -11.19 0.87 31.90
CA ARG A 121 -12.67 0.99 31.87
C ARG A 121 -13.14 2.01 30.85
N ALA A 122 -12.50 3.17 30.80
CA ALA A 122 -12.79 4.18 29.78
C ALA A 122 -12.51 3.67 28.36
N ASP A 123 -11.43 2.91 28.15
CA ASP A 123 -11.11 2.27 26.86
C ASP A 123 -12.16 1.25 26.43
N VAL A 124 -12.63 0.39 27.35
CA VAL A 124 -13.70 -0.58 27.06
C VAL A 124 -14.96 0.14 26.60
N ARG A 125 -15.34 1.22 27.29
CA ARG A 125 -16.52 2.01 26.93
C ARG A 125 -16.34 2.78 25.63
N ALA A 126 -15.18 3.40 25.40
CA ALA A 126 -14.84 4.05 24.14
C ALA A 126 -14.93 3.09 22.95
N LYS A 127 -14.46 1.84 23.13
CA LYS A 127 -14.56 0.79 22.12
C LYS A 127 -16.00 0.41 21.82
N ALA A 128 -16.90 0.43 22.80
CA ALA A 128 -18.32 0.22 22.56
C ALA A 128 -18.93 1.31 21.66
N PHE A 129 -18.57 2.59 21.86
CA PHE A 129 -18.99 3.67 20.97
C PHE A 129 -18.46 3.49 19.54
N GLU A 130 -17.19 3.12 19.38
CA GLU A 130 -16.61 2.83 18.06
C GLU A 130 -17.27 1.63 17.36
N ASN A 131 -17.65 0.60 18.11
CA ASN A 131 -18.40 -0.54 17.58
C ASN A 131 -19.77 -0.08 17.04
N VAL A 132 -20.52 0.74 17.79
CA VAL A 132 -21.81 1.29 17.33
C VAL A 132 -21.65 2.16 16.08
N LYS A 133 -20.61 3.00 16.01
CA LYS A 133 -20.30 3.77 14.80
C LYS A 133 -19.98 2.86 13.61
N THR A 134 -19.22 1.79 13.86
CA THR A 134 -18.85 0.81 12.84
C THR A 134 -20.07 0.07 12.33
N GLU A 135 -20.96 -0.39 13.21
CA GLU A 135 -22.23 -1.02 12.84
C GLU A 135 -23.12 -0.08 12.03
N ARG A 136 -23.24 1.20 12.42
CA ARG A 136 -23.97 2.20 11.62
C ARG A 136 -23.37 2.39 10.24
N ARG A 137 -22.04 2.44 10.13
CA ARG A 137 -21.34 2.52 8.84
C ARG A 137 -21.57 1.26 7.99
N LEU A 138 -21.52 0.08 8.59
CA LEU A 138 -21.79 -1.19 7.91
C LEU A 138 -23.22 -1.24 7.42
N LYS A 139 -24.20 -0.85 8.26
CA LYS A 139 -25.61 -0.75 7.87
C LYS A 139 -25.81 0.20 6.71
N LEU A 140 -25.19 1.38 6.72
CA LEU A 140 -25.22 2.31 5.58
C LEU A 140 -24.60 1.72 4.31
N VAL A 141 -23.53 0.93 4.44
CA VAL A 141 -22.91 0.23 3.30
C VAL A 141 -23.84 -0.86 2.78
N GLU A 142 -24.51 -1.61 3.66
CA GLU A 142 -25.50 -2.62 3.29
C GLU A 142 -26.73 -1.99 2.63
N GLU A 143 -27.25 -0.88 3.16
CA GLU A 143 -28.33 -0.10 2.56
C GLU A 143 -27.92 0.40 1.17
N ARG A 144 -26.73 0.98 1.01
CA ARG A 144 -26.21 1.40 -0.32
C ARG A 144 -26.00 0.22 -1.27
N LYS A 145 -25.57 -0.94 -0.76
CA LYS A 145 -25.46 -2.17 -1.56
C LYS A 145 -26.83 -2.67 -1.98
N ALA A 146 -27.83 -2.63 -1.10
CA ALA A 146 -29.20 -2.99 -1.40
C ALA A 146 -29.82 -2.01 -2.40
N GLU A 147 -29.60 -0.70 -2.25
CA GLU A 147 -29.99 0.32 -3.22
C GLU A 147 -29.29 0.10 -4.57
N SER A 148 -27.99 -0.18 -4.57
CA SER A 148 -27.24 -0.47 -5.80
C SER A 148 -27.70 -1.79 -6.44
N ALA A 149 -28.03 -2.80 -5.65
CA ALA A 149 -28.56 -4.08 -6.14
C ALA A 149 -29.99 -3.91 -6.68
N ALA A 150 -30.84 -3.13 -6.03
CA ALA A 150 -32.18 -2.80 -6.50
C ALA A 150 -32.13 -1.96 -7.78
N LYS A 151 -31.24 -0.96 -7.83
CA LYS A 151 -30.95 -0.17 -9.03
C LYS A 151 -30.41 -1.06 -10.14
N TRP A 152 -29.44 -1.93 -9.85
CA TRP A 152 -28.92 -2.90 -10.81
C TRP A 152 -30.00 -3.86 -11.26
N GLN A 153 -30.88 -4.36 -10.39
CA GLN A 153 -32.00 -5.22 -10.77
C GLN A 153 -33.03 -4.48 -11.64
N GLN A 154 -33.29 -3.20 -11.35
CA GLN A 154 -34.14 -2.36 -12.18
C GLN A 154 -33.51 -2.11 -13.54
N GLU A 155 -32.26 -1.66 -13.58
CA GLU A 155 -31.48 -1.45 -14.81
C GLU A 155 -31.29 -2.76 -15.59
N PHE A 156 -31.09 -3.88 -14.92
CA PHE A 156 -30.97 -5.21 -15.51
C PHE A 156 -32.32 -5.73 -16.00
N SER A 157 -33.43 -5.44 -15.31
CA SER A 157 -34.78 -5.78 -15.76
C SER A 157 -35.20 -4.93 -16.96
N GLU A 158 -34.89 -3.63 -16.93
CA GLU A 158 -35.05 -2.75 -18.08
C GLU A 158 -34.12 -3.15 -19.22
N ALA A 159 -32.88 -3.51 -18.93
CA ALA A 159 -31.95 -4.07 -19.90
C ALA A 159 -32.46 -5.40 -20.43
N ILE A 160 -32.98 -6.34 -19.65
CA ILE A 160 -33.59 -7.59 -20.17
C ILE A 160 -34.81 -7.30 -21.04
N LYS A 161 -35.64 -6.31 -20.65
CA LYS A 161 -36.79 -5.89 -21.45
C LYS A 161 -36.38 -5.21 -22.77
N THR A 162 -35.23 -4.56 -22.81
CA THR A 162 -34.73 -3.79 -23.97
C THR A 162 -33.62 -4.51 -24.76
N SER A 163 -32.99 -5.51 -24.18
CA SER A 163 -31.82 -6.22 -24.69
C SER A 163 -32.21 -7.65 -25.00
N SER A 164 -32.29 -7.96 -26.29
CA SER A 164 -32.42 -9.33 -26.79
C SER A 164 -31.16 -10.19 -26.57
N LEU A 165 -30.24 -9.79 -25.68
CA LEU A 165 -28.92 -10.43 -25.50
C LEU A 165 -28.81 -11.32 -24.26
N PHE A 166 -29.69 -11.17 -23.24
CA PHE A 166 -29.59 -11.96 -21.99
C PHE A 166 -30.62 -13.07 -21.83
N ASN A 167 -31.71 -13.02 -22.60
CA ASN A 167 -32.41 -14.23 -23.04
C ASN A 167 -32.03 -14.36 -24.52
N PRO A 168 -30.93 -15.06 -24.88
CA PRO A 168 -30.80 -15.45 -26.27
C PRO A 168 -32.11 -16.12 -26.64
N PRO A 169 -32.76 -15.72 -27.75
CA PRO A 169 -34.01 -16.33 -28.15
C PRO A 169 -33.81 -17.85 -28.11
N PRO A 170 -34.76 -18.61 -27.52
CA PRO A 170 -34.57 -20.03 -27.29
C PRO A 170 -34.15 -20.65 -28.61
N THR A 171 -32.96 -21.24 -28.59
CA THR A 171 -32.27 -21.66 -29.80
C THR A 171 -32.97 -22.93 -30.25
N ARG A 172 -33.42 -22.98 -31.50
CA ARG A 172 -33.91 -24.23 -32.08
C ARG A 172 -32.74 -25.01 -32.62
N LEU A 173 -32.81 -26.34 -32.55
CA LEU A 173 -31.93 -27.18 -33.33
C LEU A 173 -32.07 -26.82 -34.80
N SER A 174 -30.96 -26.77 -35.53
CA SER A 174 -31.01 -26.62 -36.98
C SER A 174 -31.81 -27.79 -37.60
N ALA A 175 -32.38 -27.58 -38.79
CA ALA A 175 -33.14 -28.63 -39.47
C ALA A 175 -32.31 -29.92 -39.66
N GLU A 176 -31.01 -29.78 -39.90
CA GLU A 176 -30.07 -30.90 -40.03
C GLU A 176 -29.81 -31.61 -38.70
N GLU A 177 -29.59 -30.87 -37.61
CA GLU A 177 -29.44 -31.46 -36.27
C GLU A 177 -30.73 -32.17 -35.85
N LYS A 178 -31.89 -31.55 -36.07
CA LYS A 178 -33.18 -32.15 -35.73
C LYS A 178 -33.44 -33.43 -36.52
N ALA A 179 -33.14 -33.44 -37.82
CA ALA A 179 -33.24 -34.64 -38.65
C ALA A 179 -32.28 -35.75 -38.18
N LEU A 180 -31.06 -35.40 -37.79
CA LEU A 180 -30.09 -36.33 -37.20
C LEU A 180 -30.64 -36.94 -35.91
N TYR A 181 -31.19 -36.12 -35.01
CA TYR A 181 -31.72 -36.56 -33.72
C TYR A 181 -32.92 -37.48 -33.89
N LEU A 182 -33.86 -37.11 -34.76
CA LEU A 182 -35.03 -37.95 -35.07
C LEU A 182 -34.62 -39.29 -35.72
N ARG A 183 -33.60 -39.30 -36.58
CA ARG A 183 -33.07 -40.53 -37.17
C ARG A 183 -32.46 -41.45 -36.10
N ILE A 184 -31.68 -40.90 -35.17
CA ILE A 184 -31.08 -41.66 -34.05
C ILE A 184 -32.18 -42.30 -33.18
N ILE A 185 -33.26 -41.57 -32.90
CA ILE A 185 -34.40 -42.08 -32.12
C ILE A 185 -35.15 -43.19 -32.87
N ALA A 186 -35.36 -43.02 -34.17
CA ALA A 186 -36.11 -43.98 -34.98
C ALA A 186 -35.36 -45.31 -35.16
N ASP A 187 -34.03 -45.27 -35.26
CA ASP A 187 -33.19 -46.46 -35.42
C ASP A 187 -31.87 -46.34 -34.64
N PRO A 188 -31.89 -46.62 -33.33
CA PRO A 188 -30.70 -46.59 -32.48
C PRO A 188 -29.57 -47.53 -32.95
N ALA A 189 -29.90 -48.60 -33.68
CA ALA A 189 -28.93 -49.60 -34.09
C ALA A 189 -28.05 -49.15 -35.28
N SER A 190 -28.50 -48.17 -36.07
CA SER A 190 -27.72 -47.63 -37.19
C SER A 190 -26.82 -46.45 -36.81
N VAL A 191 -26.82 -46.04 -35.54
CA VAL A 191 -26.00 -44.94 -35.04
C VAL A 191 -24.51 -45.24 -35.20
N THR A 192 -23.79 -44.33 -35.88
CA THR A 192 -22.33 -44.43 -36.04
C THR A 192 -21.58 -43.55 -35.04
N ARG A 193 -20.28 -43.80 -34.84
CA ARG A 193 -19.39 -42.91 -34.06
C ARG A 193 -19.34 -41.49 -34.63
N ALA A 194 -19.41 -41.34 -35.96
CA ALA A 194 -19.44 -40.02 -36.60
C ALA A 194 -20.71 -39.25 -36.22
N ASP A 195 -21.86 -39.93 -36.13
CA ASP A 195 -23.12 -39.32 -35.69
C ASP A 195 -23.02 -38.86 -34.23
N LYS A 196 -22.45 -39.71 -33.35
CA LYS A 196 -22.19 -39.37 -31.95
C LYS A 196 -21.27 -38.15 -31.82
N ASN A 197 -20.20 -38.10 -32.60
CA ASN A 197 -19.28 -36.96 -32.59
C ASN A 197 -19.97 -35.69 -33.10
N LYS A 198 -20.81 -35.77 -34.14
CA LYS A 198 -21.58 -34.63 -34.63
C LYS A 198 -22.57 -34.10 -33.59
N VAL A 199 -23.24 -34.98 -32.84
CA VAL A 199 -24.17 -34.59 -31.76
C VAL A 199 -23.46 -33.84 -30.63
N TYR A 200 -22.26 -34.28 -30.24
CA TYR A 200 -21.48 -33.67 -29.16
C TYR A 200 -20.45 -32.63 -29.63
N GLU A 201 -20.52 -32.21 -30.90
CA GLU A 201 -19.55 -31.29 -31.53
C GLU A 201 -18.09 -31.70 -31.34
N LYS A 202 -17.84 -33.00 -31.37
CA LYS A 202 -16.49 -33.57 -31.36
C LYS A 202 -15.94 -33.60 -32.79
N PRO A 203 -14.61 -33.59 -32.96
CA PRO A 203 -14.00 -33.79 -34.26
C PRO A 203 -14.48 -35.09 -34.93
N PRO A 204 -14.45 -35.18 -36.28
CA PRO A 204 -14.66 -36.42 -37.00
C PRO A 204 -13.79 -37.58 -36.43
N PRO A 205 -14.23 -38.85 -36.48
CA PRO A 205 -13.55 -39.95 -35.80
C PRO A 205 -12.07 -40.13 -36.14
N ASP A 206 -11.71 -39.90 -37.40
CA ASP A 206 -10.35 -39.92 -37.92
C ASP A 206 -9.47 -38.80 -37.33
N GLU A 207 -10.02 -37.58 -37.23
CA GLU A 207 -9.35 -36.47 -36.57
C GLU A 207 -9.25 -36.67 -35.06
N GLU A 208 -10.32 -37.15 -34.41
CA GLU A 208 -10.33 -37.45 -32.98
C GLU A 208 -9.29 -38.53 -32.64
N ASP A 209 -9.19 -39.59 -33.44
CA ASP A 209 -8.18 -40.63 -33.26
C ASP A 209 -6.78 -40.11 -33.54
N ARG A 210 -6.58 -39.24 -34.53
CA ARG A 210 -5.30 -38.59 -34.80
C ARG A 210 -4.86 -37.75 -33.60
N LEU A 211 -5.75 -36.92 -33.05
CA LEU A 211 -5.48 -36.07 -31.88
C LEU A 211 -5.26 -36.89 -30.60
N CYS A 212 -6.01 -37.98 -30.44
CA CYS A 212 -5.83 -38.92 -29.33
C CYS A 212 -4.45 -39.59 -29.41
N LYS A 213 -4.06 -40.08 -30.60
CA LYS A 213 -2.75 -40.70 -30.85
C LYS A 213 -1.59 -39.75 -30.63
N ASP A 214 -1.70 -38.51 -31.09
CA ASP A 214 -0.67 -37.49 -30.91
C ASP A 214 -0.36 -37.25 -29.42
N LYS A 215 -1.39 -37.30 -28.56
CA LYS A 215 -1.24 -37.10 -27.11
C LYS A 215 -0.90 -38.37 -26.32
N THR A 216 -1.48 -39.51 -26.70
CA THR A 216 -1.47 -40.73 -25.85
C THR A 216 -0.80 -41.94 -26.53
N GLY A 217 -0.51 -41.85 -27.83
CA GLY A 217 -0.07 -42.98 -28.64
C GLY A 217 -1.17 -43.98 -29.04
N MET A 218 -2.43 -43.77 -28.63
CA MET A 218 -3.56 -44.68 -28.87
C MET A 218 -4.72 -44.03 -29.63
N THR A 219 -5.51 -44.81 -30.37
CA THR A 219 -6.83 -44.35 -30.86
C THR A 219 -7.79 -44.12 -29.67
N MET A 220 -8.89 -43.40 -29.90
CA MET A 220 -9.92 -43.23 -28.88
C MET A 220 -10.54 -44.57 -28.44
N GLU A 221 -10.76 -45.51 -29.37
CA GLU A 221 -11.29 -46.84 -29.06
C GLU A 221 -10.32 -47.67 -28.22
N GLN A 222 -9.02 -47.65 -28.55
CA GLN A 222 -8.00 -48.30 -27.73
C GLN A 222 -7.94 -47.71 -26.33
N LEU A 223 -8.07 -46.39 -26.22
CA LEU A 223 -8.09 -45.68 -24.94
C LEU A 223 -9.33 -46.03 -24.10
N ARG A 224 -10.51 -46.10 -24.72
CA ARG A 224 -11.76 -46.57 -24.08
C ARG A 224 -11.63 -48.00 -23.57
N HIS A 225 -11.08 -48.89 -24.40
CA HIS A 225 -10.84 -50.27 -24.00
C HIS A 225 -9.85 -50.37 -22.83
N LYS A 226 -8.77 -49.57 -22.84
CA LYS A 226 -7.82 -49.47 -21.73
C LYS A 226 -8.51 -49.01 -20.44
N ALA A 227 -9.40 -48.02 -20.51
CA ALA A 227 -10.14 -47.53 -19.34
C ALA A 227 -11.08 -48.56 -18.72
N LEU A 228 -11.67 -49.44 -19.53
CA LEU A 228 -12.53 -50.52 -19.04
C LEU A 228 -11.71 -51.69 -18.45
N SER A 229 -10.63 -52.09 -19.14
CA SER A 229 -9.84 -53.27 -18.81
C SER A 229 -8.79 -53.03 -17.71
N ASN A 230 -8.17 -51.85 -17.68
CA ASN A 230 -7.11 -51.50 -16.73
C ASN A 230 -7.13 -50.00 -16.38
N PRO A 231 -8.15 -49.54 -15.62
CA PRO A 231 -8.33 -48.12 -15.29
C PRO A 231 -7.16 -47.51 -14.51
N ASP A 232 -6.50 -48.29 -13.64
CA ASP A 232 -5.39 -47.80 -12.83
C ASP A 232 -4.12 -47.49 -13.65
N ALA A 233 -4.02 -48.03 -14.87
CA ALA A 233 -2.92 -47.75 -15.79
C ALA A 233 -3.15 -46.51 -16.67
N LEU A 234 -4.26 -45.77 -16.46
CA LEU A 234 -4.53 -44.56 -17.20
C LEU A 234 -3.59 -43.42 -16.77
N THR A 235 -3.01 -42.73 -17.75
CA THR A 235 -2.23 -41.51 -17.50
C THR A 235 -3.14 -40.30 -17.29
N GLU A 236 -2.55 -39.18 -16.86
CA GLU A 236 -3.31 -37.94 -16.65
C GLU A 236 -3.95 -37.42 -17.95
N ASP A 237 -3.21 -37.38 -19.05
CA ASP A 237 -3.71 -36.92 -20.36
C ASP A 237 -4.79 -37.85 -20.91
N GLU A 238 -4.64 -39.15 -20.69
CA GLU A 238 -5.63 -40.16 -21.03
C GLU A 238 -6.95 -39.94 -20.26
N CYS A 239 -6.88 -39.72 -18.94
CA CYS A 239 -8.05 -39.40 -18.15
C CYS A 239 -8.69 -38.06 -18.53
N ASP A 240 -7.91 -37.03 -18.85
CA ASP A 240 -8.43 -35.72 -19.30
C ASP A 240 -9.19 -35.84 -20.63
N ILE A 241 -8.62 -36.59 -21.59
CA ILE A 241 -9.26 -36.89 -22.88
C ILE A 241 -10.55 -37.68 -22.68
N LEU A 242 -10.56 -38.69 -21.82
CA LEU A 242 -11.76 -39.50 -21.56
C LEU A 242 -12.85 -38.72 -20.83
N ALA A 243 -12.47 -37.88 -19.87
CA ALA A 243 -13.40 -37.08 -19.09
C ALA A 243 -14.05 -35.96 -19.92
N TYR A 244 -13.29 -35.39 -20.86
CA TYR A 244 -13.64 -34.10 -21.45
C TYR A 244 -13.43 -33.94 -22.96
N GLY A 245 -12.85 -34.92 -23.64
CA GLY A 245 -12.56 -34.90 -25.08
C GLY A 245 -11.18 -34.33 -25.44
N VAL A 246 -10.73 -34.63 -26.66
CA VAL A 246 -9.36 -34.32 -27.14
C VAL A 246 -9.07 -32.82 -27.34
N THR A 247 -10.10 -31.99 -27.54
CA THR A 247 -10.01 -30.57 -27.91
C THR A 247 -10.11 -29.58 -26.75
N LYS A 248 -10.31 -30.05 -25.51
CA LYS A 248 -10.70 -29.20 -24.36
C LYS A 248 -9.73 -28.08 -23.96
N ARG A 249 -8.52 -28.00 -24.51
CA ARG A 249 -7.56 -26.93 -24.22
C ARG A 249 -7.93 -25.58 -24.85
N ASN A 250 -8.77 -25.54 -25.89
CA ASN A 250 -9.35 -24.29 -26.38
C ASN A 250 -10.74 -24.12 -25.78
N LYS A 251 -10.85 -23.28 -24.74
CA LYS A 251 -12.09 -23.01 -23.98
C LYS A 251 -13.28 -22.47 -24.80
N SER A 252 -13.15 -22.37 -26.12
CA SER A 252 -14.11 -21.72 -27.02
C SER A 252 -14.87 -22.66 -27.96
N SER A 253 -14.52 -23.95 -28.10
CA SER A 253 -15.02 -24.77 -29.22
C SER A 253 -15.96 -25.92 -28.87
N SER A 254 -16.16 -26.27 -27.60
CA SER A 254 -17.15 -27.29 -27.23
C SER A 254 -18.40 -26.63 -26.66
N LYS A 255 -19.57 -26.89 -27.24
CA LYS A 255 -20.89 -26.61 -26.63
C LYS A 255 -20.83 -26.91 -25.13
N PRO A 256 -20.92 -25.88 -24.25
CA PRO A 256 -20.77 -26.09 -22.82
C PRO A 256 -21.84 -27.05 -22.32
N SER A 257 -21.62 -27.88 -21.30
CA SER A 257 -22.62 -28.86 -20.81
C SER A 257 -24.01 -28.29 -20.52
N PHE A 258 -24.13 -26.96 -20.40
CA PHE A 258 -25.37 -26.21 -20.22
C PHE A 258 -26.04 -25.71 -21.52
N TRP A 259 -25.50 -26.01 -22.71
CA TRP A 259 -26.04 -25.53 -24.00
C TRP A 259 -27.49 -25.97 -24.24
N LYS A 260 -27.87 -27.16 -23.74
CA LYS A 260 -29.23 -27.71 -23.84
C LYS A 260 -30.26 -26.87 -23.09
N PHE A 261 -29.86 -26.18 -22.01
CA PHE A 261 -30.77 -25.28 -21.27
C PHE A 261 -31.19 -24.06 -22.09
N HIS A 262 -30.54 -23.79 -23.22
CA HIS A 262 -30.90 -22.71 -24.14
C HIS A 262 -31.77 -23.19 -25.31
N LEU A 263 -32.10 -24.48 -25.41
CA LEU A 263 -33.00 -25.01 -26.44
C LEU A 263 -34.48 -24.71 -26.12
N VAL A 264 -35.34 -24.72 -27.13
CA VAL A 264 -36.80 -24.79 -26.91
C VAL A 264 -37.19 -26.15 -26.30
N GLU A 265 -38.26 -26.19 -25.52
CA GLU A 265 -38.71 -27.37 -24.75
C GLU A 265 -38.76 -28.67 -25.59
N ASP A 266 -39.37 -28.64 -26.78
CA ASP A 266 -39.45 -29.82 -27.66
C ASP A 266 -38.06 -30.34 -28.07
N ASP A 267 -37.12 -29.42 -28.32
CA ASP A 267 -35.75 -29.78 -28.71
C ASP A 267 -34.91 -30.22 -27.50
N ILE A 268 -35.23 -29.74 -26.28
CA ILE A 268 -34.66 -30.26 -25.02
C ILE A 268 -35.04 -31.72 -24.86
N GLN A 269 -36.33 -32.04 -25.01
CA GLN A 269 -36.83 -33.41 -24.88
C GLN A 269 -36.19 -34.32 -25.93
N LEU A 270 -36.09 -33.84 -27.17
CA LEU A 270 -35.40 -34.56 -28.24
C LEU A 270 -33.92 -34.80 -27.90
N ALA A 271 -33.22 -33.79 -27.38
CA ALA A 271 -31.82 -33.91 -27.00
C ALA A 271 -31.58 -34.82 -25.80
N ASN A 272 -32.54 -34.95 -24.89
CA ASN A 272 -32.46 -35.87 -23.76
C ASN A 272 -32.68 -37.32 -24.21
N GLN A 273 -33.66 -37.57 -25.08
CA GLN A 273 -33.88 -38.91 -25.66
C GLN A 273 -32.65 -39.40 -26.45
N VAL A 274 -32.04 -38.52 -27.24
CA VAL A 274 -30.81 -38.83 -27.97
C VAL A 274 -29.65 -39.11 -27.01
N ASP A 275 -29.50 -38.37 -25.92
CA ASP A 275 -28.48 -38.66 -24.91
C ASP A 275 -28.65 -40.05 -24.28
N GLU A 276 -29.89 -40.42 -23.91
CA GLU A 276 -30.17 -41.74 -23.35
C GLU A 276 -29.79 -42.88 -24.31
N ILE A 277 -29.94 -42.65 -25.62
CA ILE A 277 -29.55 -43.62 -26.65
C ILE A 277 -28.03 -43.65 -26.88
N LEU A 278 -27.40 -42.48 -26.98
CA LEU A 278 -25.99 -42.37 -27.36
C LEU A 278 -25.01 -42.60 -26.21
N TYR A 279 -25.44 -42.36 -24.98
CA TYR A 279 -24.61 -42.40 -23.80
C TYR A 279 -24.75 -43.76 -23.12
N THR A 280 -23.90 -44.69 -23.54
CA THR A 280 -23.95 -46.07 -23.04
C THR A 280 -23.49 -46.15 -21.58
N GLN A 281 -23.86 -47.23 -20.89
CA GLN A 281 -23.39 -47.48 -19.52
C GLN A 281 -21.85 -47.52 -19.44
N ASP A 282 -21.19 -48.02 -20.49
CA ASP A 282 -19.73 -48.03 -20.59
C ASP A 282 -19.16 -46.62 -20.72
N ASP A 283 -19.78 -45.73 -21.48
CA ASP A 283 -19.36 -44.32 -21.57
C ASP A 283 -19.43 -43.62 -20.21
N ILE A 284 -20.52 -43.86 -19.47
CA ILE A 284 -20.72 -43.32 -18.11
C ILE A 284 -19.62 -43.84 -17.19
N GLU A 285 -19.36 -45.14 -17.22
CA GLU A 285 -18.36 -45.77 -16.35
C GLU A 285 -16.94 -45.30 -16.70
N ILE A 286 -16.58 -45.23 -17.98
CA ILE A 286 -15.30 -44.70 -18.44
C ILE A 286 -15.11 -43.25 -17.96
N GLN A 287 -16.11 -42.39 -18.16
CA GLN A 287 -16.03 -40.99 -17.74
C GLN A 287 -15.93 -40.86 -16.22
N ARG A 288 -16.70 -41.66 -15.47
CA ARG A 288 -16.69 -41.68 -14.01
C ARG A 288 -15.32 -42.09 -13.49
N ARG A 289 -14.72 -43.17 -14.03
CA ARG A 289 -13.38 -43.63 -13.65
C ARG A 289 -12.31 -42.61 -13.99
N ALA A 290 -12.31 -42.08 -15.21
CA ALA A 290 -11.37 -41.05 -15.63
C ALA A 290 -11.44 -39.81 -14.72
N THR A 291 -12.65 -39.36 -14.40
CA THR A 291 -12.88 -38.22 -13.49
C THR A 291 -12.39 -38.54 -12.08
N HIS A 292 -12.66 -39.75 -11.58
CA HIS A 292 -12.20 -40.20 -10.27
C HIS A 292 -10.66 -40.25 -10.19
N HIS A 293 -9.98 -40.78 -11.20
CA HIS A 293 -8.52 -40.78 -11.25
C HIS A 293 -7.93 -39.37 -11.31
N LEU A 294 -8.51 -38.46 -12.10
CA LEU A 294 -8.11 -37.05 -12.10
C LEU A 294 -8.27 -36.39 -10.73
N SER A 295 -9.38 -36.67 -10.04
CA SER A 295 -9.69 -36.01 -8.76
C SER A 295 -8.99 -36.64 -7.55
N HIS A 296 -8.55 -37.90 -7.64
CA HIS A 296 -7.92 -38.60 -6.53
C HIS A 296 -6.44 -38.90 -6.77
N THR A 297 -6.09 -39.55 -7.88
CA THR A 297 -4.72 -39.97 -8.17
C THR A 297 -3.85 -38.78 -8.58
N PHE A 298 -4.35 -37.91 -9.47
CA PHE A 298 -3.57 -36.78 -9.99
C PHE A 298 -3.82 -35.46 -9.24
N LYS A 299 -4.58 -35.50 -8.14
CA LYS A 299 -4.95 -34.31 -7.37
C LYS A 299 -3.74 -33.51 -6.90
N GLU A 300 -2.76 -34.20 -6.33
CA GLU A 300 -1.56 -33.59 -5.75
C GLU A 300 -0.69 -32.98 -6.84
N VAL A 301 -0.46 -33.73 -7.93
CA VAL A 301 0.28 -33.26 -9.11
C VAL A 301 -0.37 -32.02 -9.73
N MET A 302 -1.70 -32.01 -9.85
CA MET A 302 -2.44 -30.86 -10.37
C MET A 302 -2.42 -29.67 -9.41
N ALA A 303 -2.48 -29.91 -8.10
CA ALA A 303 -2.35 -28.87 -7.09
C ALA A 303 -0.95 -28.25 -7.11
N GLU A 304 0.10 -29.07 -7.25
CA GLU A 304 1.48 -28.63 -7.38
C GLU A 304 1.68 -27.77 -8.63
N ARG A 305 1.24 -28.24 -9.81
CA ARG A 305 1.31 -27.46 -11.05
C ARG A 305 0.58 -26.13 -10.95
N ARG A 306 -0.62 -26.10 -10.35
CA ARG A 306 -1.36 -24.85 -10.07
C ARG A 306 -0.60 -23.96 -9.10
N GLY A 307 0.07 -24.54 -8.10
CA GLY A 307 0.95 -23.83 -7.17
C GLY A 307 2.12 -23.17 -7.91
N ASN A 308 2.83 -23.91 -8.74
CA ASN A 308 3.96 -23.43 -9.53
C ASN A 308 3.52 -22.34 -10.51
N GLN A 309 2.39 -22.53 -11.22
CA GLN A 309 1.84 -21.50 -12.11
C GLN A 309 1.45 -20.24 -11.35
N ARG A 310 0.86 -20.36 -10.15
CA ARG A 310 0.57 -19.20 -9.29
C ARG A 310 1.84 -18.49 -8.84
N GLN A 311 2.88 -19.24 -8.43
CA GLN A 311 4.17 -18.66 -8.06
C GLN A 311 4.82 -17.94 -9.24
N GLN A 312 4.78 -18.52 -10.45
CA GLN A 312 5.24 -17.87 -11.66
C GLN A 312 4.47 -16.57 -11.94
N GLN A 313 3.13 -16.59 -11.86
CA GLN A 313 2.31 -15.39 -12.02
C GLN A 313 2.61 -14.33 -10.95
N ILE A 314 2.88 -14.73 -9.71
CA ILE A 314 3.30 -13.83 -8.63
C ILE A 314 4.67 -13.22 -8.95
N ALA A 315 5.64 -14.04 -9.38
CA ALA A 315 6.97 -13.60 -9.75
C ALA A 315 6.95 -12.67 -10.96
N GLU A 316 6.18 -12.99 -12.01
CA GLU A 316 5.95 -12.14 -13.18
C GLU A 316 5.29 -10.82 -12.79
N ARG A 317 4.28 -10.86 -11.92
CA ARG A 317 3.64 -9.65 -11.40
C ARG A 317 4.60 -8.82 -10.56
N ALA A 318 5.42 -9.45 -9.72
CA ALA A 318 6.44 -8.77 -8.92
C ALA A 318 7.52 -8.14 -9.81
N ALA A 319 8.01 -8.86 -10.82
CA ALA A 319 8.95 -8.37 -11.81
C ALA A 319 8.36 -7.20 -12.61
N LYS A 320 7.10 -7.31 -13.06
CA LYS A 320 6.38 -6.22 -13.73
C LYS A 320 6.20 -5.01 -12.81
N MET A 321 5.87 -5.24 -11.53
CA MET A 321 5.79 -4.16 -10.54
C MET A 321 7.14 -3.48 -10.32
N ARG A 322 8.22 -4.25 -10.21
CA ARG A 322 9.60 -3.76 -10.03
C ARG A 322 10.11 -3.02 -11.27
N ALA A 323 9.84 -3.52 -12.47
CA ALA A 323 10.18 -2.88 -13.74
C ALA A 323 9.43 -1.56 -13.93
N ALA A 324 8.21 -1.45 -13.40
CA ALA A 324 7.42 -0.23 -13.42
C ALA A 324 7.65 0.67 -12.19
N GLN A 325 8.59 0.33 -11.28
CA GLN A 325 9.04 1.26 -10.24
C GLN A 325 10.14 2.17 -10.80
N PRO A 326 10.23 3.43 -10.34
CA PRO A 326 11.38 4.27 -10.63
C PRO A 326 12.68 3.56 -10.20
N ARG A 327 13.74 3.63 -11.03
CA ARG A 327 15.02 2.95 -10.78
C ARG A 327 15.58 3.23 -9.39
N TRP A 328 15.41 4.47 -8.94
CA TRP A 328 15.90 4.89 -7.63
C TRP A 328 15.25 4.18 -6.46
N LEU A 329 13.97 3.84 -6.59
CA LEU A 329 13.25 3.10 -5.57
C LEU A 329 13.78 1.67 -5.48
N ASN A 330 14.07 1.07 -6.64
CA ASN A 330 14.75 -0.22 -6.72
C ASN A 330 16.15 -0.12 -6.09
N HIS A 331 16.92 0.92 -6.40
CA HIS A 331 18.26 1.11 -5.82
C HIS A 331 18.22 1.29 -4.30
N MET A 332 17.31 2.11 -3.76
CA MET A 332 17.13 2.25 -2.31
C MET A 332 16.73 0.92 -1.66
N SER A 333 15.89 0.12 -2.34
CA SER A 333 15.49 -1.21 -1.88
C SER A 333 16.67 -2.19 -1.90
N ASP A 334 17.50 -2.13 -2.95
CA ASP A 334 18.63 -3.02 -3.15
C ASP A 334 19.80 -2.69 -2.21
N ALA A 335 19.99 -1.40 -1.93
CA ALA A 335 20.93 -0.90 -0.92
C ALA A 335 20.50 -1.24 0.52
N LYS A 336 19.27 -1.75 0.72
CA LYS A 336 18.73 -2.14 2.03
C LYS A 336 18.94 -1.07 3.10
N LEU A 337 18.72 0.19 2.73
CA LEU A 337 18.92 1.33 3.63
C LEU A 337 18.05 1.15 4.88
N SER A 338 18.68 1.11 6.05
CA SER A 338 17.96 1.05 7.33
C SER A 338 17.33 2.39 7.72
N ARG A 339 17.87 3.49 7.17
CA ARG A 339 17.39 4.86 7.35
C ARG A 339 17.76 5.73 6.16
N TRP A 340 17.07 6.84 5.96
CA TRP A 340 17.39 7.87 4.96
C TRP A 340 16.82 9.24 5.32
N GLY A 341 17.40 10.31 4.79
CA GLY A 341 16.92 11.68 5.02
C GLY A 341 18.00 12.72 4.73
N PHE A 342 17.77 13.95 5.21
CA PHE A 342 18.74 15.04 5.16
C PHE A 342 19.19 15.45 6.56
N VAL A 343 20.34 16.12 6.61
CA VAL A 343 20.65 17.02 7.72
C VAL A 343 19.89 18.33 7.49
N ILE A 344 19.17 18.80 8.51
CA ILE A 344 18.38 20.04 8.46
C ILE A 344 18.85 20.95 9.59
N PHE A 345 19.46 22.08 9.25
CA PHE A 345 19.86 23.10 10.21
C PHE A 345 18.71 24.07 10.48
N ARG A 346 18.43 24.33 11.76
CA ARG A 346 17.63 25.48 12.20
C ARG A 346 18.55 26.68 12.41
N THR A 347 18.14 27.85 11.93
CA THR A 347 18.91 29.11 12.08
C THR A 347 18.08 30.26 12.67
N ALA A 348 16.94 29.94 13.29
CA ALA A 348 15.98 30.88 13.84
C ALA A 348 15.56 30.46 15.26
N TYR A 349 15.96 31.25 16.24
CA TYR A 349 15.88 31.02 17.69
C TYR A 349 15.29 32.21 18.44
N SER A 350 14.78 33.22 17.71
CA SER A 350 14.04 34.33 18.30
C SER A 350 12.82 33.85 19.10
N GLU A 351 12.34 34.70 20.02
CA GLU A 351 11.20 34.37 20.89
C GLU A 351 9.97 33.95 20.06
N GLY A 352 9.34 32.82 20.44
CA GLY A 352 8.18 32.25 19.72
C GLY A 352 8.52 31.43 18.47
N THR A 353 9.80 31.17 18.17
CA THR A 353 10.20 30.27 17.07
C THR A 353 10.15 28.79 17.43
N GLU A 354 10.06 28.43 18.70
CA GLU A 354 10.06 27.03 19.14
C GLU A 354 8.79 26.29 18.70
N GLU A 355 7.64 26.94 18.84
CA GLU A 355 6.35 26.44 18.36
C GLU A 355 6.37 26.30 16.84
N LYS A 356 6.88 27.31 16.13
CA LYS A 356 7.03 27.30 14.67
C LYS A 356 7.98 26.21 14.19
N TRP A 357 9.05 25.94 14.93
CA TRP A 357 9.99 24.87 14.62
C TRP A 357 9.33 23.49 14.75
N LYS A 358 8.58 23.25 15.83
CA LYS A 358 7.78 22.01 15.99
C LYS A 358 6.74 21.87 14.88
N GLU A 359 6.11 22.97 14.49
CA GLU A 359 5.16 22.99 13.38
C GLU A 359 5.84 22.63 12.04
N PHE A 360 6.99 23.24 11.75
CA PHE A 360 7.80 22.90 10.59
C PHE A 360 8.17 21.41 10.55
N GLN A 361 8.64 20.85 11.67
CA GLN A 361 9.01 19.43 11.76
C GLN A 361 7.80 18.54 11.43
N TRP A 362 6.64 18.86 11.98
CA TRP A 362 5.41 18.13 11.70
C TRP A 362 5.02 18.23 10.22
N VAL A 363 5.06 19.41 9.63
CA VAL A 363 4.67 19.64 8.23
C VAL A 363 5.63 19.00 7.26
N TYR A 364 6.92 19.03 7.55
CA TYR A 364 7.94 18.28 6.82
C TYR A 364 7.61 16.78 6.79
N LEU A 365 7.29 16.19 7.94
CA LEU A 365 6.92 14.78 8.05
C LEU A 365 5.58 14.46 7.37
N VAL A 366 4.59 15.34 7.43
CA VAL A 366 3.31 15.14 6.74
C VAL A 366 3.47 15.22 5.22
N ASN A 367 4.22 16.19 4.71
CA ASN A 367 4.52 16.29 3.28
C ASN A 367 5.27 15.06 2.79
N LYS A 368 6.29 14.60 3.53
CA LYS A 368 6.94 13.30 3.25
C LYS A 368 5.91 12.20 3.09
N ASN A 369 5.03 12.03 4.08
CA ASN A 369 4.02 10.98 4.08
C ASN A 369 3.07 11.11 2.88
N ALA A 370 2.66 12.33 2.55
CA ALA A 370 1.80 12.62 1.41
C ALA A 370 2.49 12.28 0.08
N GLN A 371 3.74 12.68 -0.12
CA GLN A 371 4.49 12.39 -1.34
C GLN A 371 4.77 10.89 -1.48
N LEU A 372 5.26 10.24 -0.43
CA LEU A 372 5.53 8.79 -0.44
C LEU A 372 4.26 7.94 -0.60
N SER A 373 3.11 8.37 -0.09
CA SER A 373 1.88 7.57 -0.14
C SER A 373 1.04 7.86 -1.38
N LYS A 374 0.90 9.15 -1.75
CA LYS A 374 0.01 9.60 -2.84
C LYS A 374 0.79 9.80 -4.14
N GLY A 375 1.93 10.50 -4.07
CA GLY A 375 2.80 10.75 -5.21
C GLY A 375 3.49 9.48 -5.69
N TRP A 376 3.93 8.64 -4.76
CA TRP A 376 4.72 7.44 -5.03
C TRP A 376 4.10 6.18 -4.42
N ARG A 377 2.89 5.78 -4.83
CA ARG A 377 2.12 4.66 -4.22
C ARG A 377 2.90 3.36 -3.92
N ARG A 378 4.06 3.15 -4.55
CA ARG A 378 4.93 1.97 -4.38
C ARG A 378 6.09 2.18 -3.41
N ALA A 379 6.31 3.39 -2.89
CA ALA A 379 7.38 3.76 -1.98
C ALA A 379 6.93 3.78 -0.50
N THR A 380 5.72 3.31 -0.19
CA THR A 380 5.16 3.34 1.17
C THR A 380 6.05 2.66 2.20
N SER A 381 6.81 1.63 1.82
CA SER A 381 7.77 0.94 2.69
C SER A 381 8.92 1.84 3.16
N PHE A 382 9.31 2.86 2.38
CA PHE A 382 10.37 3.79 2.75
C PHE A 382 9.91 4.86 3.73
N ARG A 383 8.60 5.02 3.92
CA ARG A 383 8.03 6.05 4.81
C ARG A 383 8.51 5.93 6.25
N SER A 384 8.62 4.71 6.75
CA SER A 384 9.09 4.39 8.10
C SER A 384 10.61 4.48 8.24
N LEU A 385 11.34 4.41 7.13
CA LEU A 385 12.80 4.48 7.11
C LEU A 385 13.33 5.92 7.04
N HIS A 386 12.45 6.91 6.82
CA HIS A 386 12.86 8.29 6.73
C HIS A 386 13.11 8.90 8.12
N GLU A 387 14.36 9.25 8.41
CA GLU A 387 14.84 9.78 9.67
C GLU A 387 15.82 10.95 9.39
N PRO A 388 15.36 12.21 9.35
CA PRO A 388 16.23 13.35 9.12
C PRO A 388 17.05 13.67 10.37
N LEU A 389 18.28 14.16 10.20
CA LEU A 389 19.10 14.69 11.29
C LEU A 389 18.78 16.17 11.50
N LEU A 390 17.99 16.49 12.52
CA LEU A 390 17.58 17.85 12.84
C LEU A 390 18.62 18.49 13.76
N VAL A 391 19.41 19.43 13.23
CA VAL A 391 20.43 20.14 14.00
C VAL A 391 19.82 21.42 14.56
N SER A 392 19.67 21.46 15.88
CA SER A 392 19.14 22.61 16.60
C SER A 392 20.14 23.10 17.65
N ASP A 393 21.08 23.93 17.21
CA ASP A 393 22.10 24.58 18.03
C ASP A 393 21.89 26.10 18.03
N SER A 394 21.65 26.69 19.21
CA SER A 394 21.36 28.13 19.33
C SER A 394 22.53 29.01 18.92
N SER A 395 23.77 28.47 18.84
CA SER A 395 24.90 29.21 18.29
C SER A 395 24.79 29.45 16.78
N LEU A 396 23.83 28.79 16.10
CA LEU A 396 23.56 28.95 14.68
C LEU A 396 22.48 30.01 14.39
N GLU A 397 22.09 30.82 15.38
CA GLU A 397 21.13 31.90 15.18
C GLU A 397 21.63 32.88 14.11
N GLY A 398 20.84 33.05 13.05
CA GLY A 398 21.21 33.90 11.91
C GLY A 398 22.49 33.48 11.19
N ALA A 399 22.98 32.26 11.38
CA ALA A 399 24.22 31.80 10.75
C ALA A 399 24.14 31.86 9.22
N GLY A 400 25.16 32.45 8.61
CA GLY A 400 25.32 32.47 7.16
C GLY A 400 25.62 31.09 6.58
N VAL A 401 25.41 30.94 5.27
CA VAL A 401 25.55 29.65 4.57
C VAL A 401 26.96 29.05 4.73
N ASP A 402 28.02 29.87 4.70
CA ASP A 402 29.41 29.37 4.83
C ASP A 402 29.70 28.78 6.22
N VAL A 403 29.13 29.36 7.28
CA VAL A 403 29.23 28.82 8.63
C VAL A 403 28.54 27.46 8.70
N LEU A 404 27.37 27.33 8.06
CA LEU A 404 26.65 26.06 7.98
C LEU A 404 27.39 25.01 7.15
N ARG A 405 28.06 25.40 6.05
CA ARG A 405 28.94 24.52 5.26
C ARG A 405 30.07 23.97 6.13
N GLN A 406 30.76 24.83 6.88
CA GLN A 406 31.82 24.41 7.79
C GLN A 406 31.30 23.49 8.89
N ARG A 407 30.15 23.83 9.49
CA ARG A 407 29.51 22.99 10.52
C ARG A 407 29.12 21.62 9.95
N PHE A 408 28.54 21.58 8.75
CA PHE A 408 28.18 20.34 8.07
C PHE A 408 29.42 19.47 7.77
N LYS A 409 30.51 20.07 7.28
CA LYS A 409 31.78 19.36 7.06
C LYS A 409 32.30 18.75 8.34
N ALA A 410 32.28 19.50 9.45
CA ALA A 410 32.73 19.00 10.75
C ALA A 410 31.92 17.78 11.21
N ILE A 411 30.57 17.84 11.18
CA ILE A 411 29.74 16.69 11.59
C ILE A 411 29.89 15.49 10.64
N ARG A 412 30.16 15.75 9.35
CA ARG A 412 30.45 14.71 8.34
C ARG A 412 31.78 14.01 8.63
N GLU A 413 32.85 14.78 8.88
CA GLU A 413 34.19 14.28 9.20
C GLU A 413 34.25 13.55 10.54
N GLN A 414 33.44 13.97 11.50
CA GLN A 414 33.30 13.33 12.81
C GLN A 414 32.40 12.07 12.78
N ASN A 415 31.86 11.70 11.61
CA ASN A 415 30.91 10.60 11.44
C ASN A 415 29.65 10.73 12.31
N GLU A 416 29.20 11.96 12.59
CA GLU A 416 27.97 12.23 13.33
C GLU A 416 26.72 12.10 12.44
N ILE A 417 26.89 12.11 11.11
CA ILE A 417 25.79 11.87 10.16
C ILE A 417 25.50 10.35 10.09
N PRO A 418 24.31 9.88 10.48
CA PRO A 418 23.98 8.47 10.44
C PRO A 418 24.06 7.87 9.03
N ALA A 419 24.49 6.62 8.94
CA ALA A 419 24.56 5.89 7.66
C ALA A 419 23.20 5.90 6.95
N GLY A 420 23.19 6.31 5.68
CA GLY A 420 21.98 6.43 4.87
C GLY A 420 21.36 7.84 4.85
N VAL A 421 21.79 8.77 5.72
CA VAL A 421 21.45 10.20 5.59
C VAL A 421 22.36 10.87 4.56
N ALA A 422 21.85 11.82 3.78
CA ALA A 422 22.59 12.47 2.71
C ALA A 422 23.82 13.24 3.26
N THR A 423 24.98 13.04 2.64
CA THR A 423 26.27 13.63 3.05
C THR A 423 26.81 14.64 2.03
N ASP A 424 26.12 14.82 0.91
CA ASP A 424 26.47 15.69 -0.21
C ASP A 424 25.56 16.93 -0.28
N CYS A 425 24.51 17.00 0.55
CA CYS A 425 23.72 18.20 0.76
C CYS A 425 23.13 18.28 2.16
N PHE A 426 22.79 19.51 2.57
CA PHE A 426 21.97 19.76 3.76
C PHE A 426 20.87 20.78 3.45
N LEU A 427 19.88 20.85 4.33
CA LEU A 427 18.76 21.79 4.24
C LEU A 427 18.85 22.86 5.33
N ILE A 428 18.32 24.05 5.04
CA ILE A 428 18.24 25.17 5.99
C ILE A 428 16.78 25.53 6.25
N ALA A 429 16.38 25.51 7.51
CA ALA A 429 15.13 26.05 8.02
C ALA A 429 15.41 27.39 8.74
N ASP A 430 15.28 28.48 7.98
CA ASP A 430 15.49 29.84 8.47
C ASP A 430 14.20 30.52 8.96
N GLN A 431 14.33 31.76 9.44
CA GLN A 431 13.22 32.56 9.95
C GLN A 431 12.09 32.72 8.91
N ALA A 432 12.43 32.90 7.63
CA ALA A 432 11.44 33.07 6.56
C ALA A 432 10.58 31.81 6.35
N ILE A 433 11.16 30.63 6.57
CA ILE A 433 10.43 29.35 6.53
C ILE A 433 9.52 29.22 7.75
N LEU A 434 10.02 29.57 8.94
CA LEU A 434 9.26 29.46 10.20
C LEU A 434 8.11 30.46 10.29
N ASP A 435 8.23 31.64 9.65
CA ASP A 435 7.20 32.70 9.71
C ASP A 435 6.02 32.50 8.76
N LYS A 436 6.04 31.47 7.88
CA LYS A 436 4.93 31.21 6.98
C LYS A 436 3.71 30.66 7.73
N ALA A 437 2.77 31.56 8.03
CA ALA A 437 1.56 31.38 8.86
C ALA A 437 0.52 30.34 8.39
N LEU A 438 0.71 29.69 7.23
CA LEU A 438 -0.22 28.71 6.68
C LEU A 438 0.55 27.56 6.05
N LEU A 439 0.99 26.64 6.90
CA LEU A 439 1.51 25.37 6.44
C LEU A 439 0.34 24.50 5.98
N SER A 440 -0.09 24.70 4.73
CA SER A 440 -1.11 23.83 4.13
C SER A 440 -0.60 22.40 4.10
N VAL A 441 -1.23 21.57 4.93
CA VAL A 441 -0.94 20.16 5.14
C VAL A 441 -1.23 19.32 3.89
N GLU A 442 -1.99 19.88 2.94
CA GLU A 442 -2.52 19.18 1.77
C GLU A 442 -2.12 19.83 0.45
N VAL A 443 -0.86 20.23 0.27
CA VAL A 443 -0.36 20.50 -1.09
C VAL A 443 -0.23 19.16 -1.82
N LYS A 444 -1.33 18.73 -2.45
CA LYS A 444 -1.35 17.56 -3.33
C LYS A 444 -0.40 17.83 -4.48
N TYR A 445 0.36 16.80 -4.87
CA TYR A 445 1.13 16.86 -6.09
C TYR A 445 0.19 17.08 -7.27
N GLN A 446 0.32 18.23 -7.92
CA GLN A 446 -0.34 18.50 -9.19
C GLN A 446 0.76 18.80 -10.21
N PRO A 447 0.79 18.08 -11.34
CA PRO A 447 1.65 18.48 -12.43
C PRO A 447 1.19 19.82 -12.95
N LYS A 448 2.14 20.70 -13.25
CA LYS A 448 1.85 22.01 -13.84
C LYS A 448 1.18 21.79 -15.19
N ALA A 449 -0.09 22.21 -15.33
CA ALA A 449 -0.71 22.30 -16.64
C ALA A 449 -0.06 23.44 -17.44
N GLN A 450 0.03 23.29 -18.76
CA GLN A 450 0.67 24.28 -19.61
C GLN A 450 -0.06 25.63 -19.47
N GLY A 451 0.66 26.67 -19.02
CA GLY A 451 0.12 28.01 -18.81
C GLY A 451 -0.45 28.30 -17.41
N GLU A 452 -0.53 27.30 -16.52
CA GLU A 452 -0.96 27.53 -15.13
C GLU A 452 0.20 27.99 -14.24
N PRO A 453 -0.06 28.80 -13.20
CA PRO A 453 0.93 29.10 -12.17
C PRO A 453 1.41 27.80 -11.52
N ASP A 454 2.65 27.82 -11.04
CA ASP A 454 3.21 26.65 -10.41
C ASP A 454 2.36 26.28 -9.17
N PRO A 455 1.78 25.07 -9.08
CA PRO A 455 0.98 24.65 -7.92
C PRO A 455 1.75 24.76 -6.59
N TRP A 456 3.08 24.81 -6.66
CA TRP A 456 3.96 24.98 -5.51
C TRP A 456 4.07 26.42 -5.00
N GLN A 457 3.48 27.43 -5.66
CA GLN A 457 3.47 28.82 -5.14
C GLN A 457 2.83 28.92 -3.76
N SER A 458 1.93 28.00 -3.44
CA SER A 458 1.24 27.91 -2.15
C SER A 458 2.04 27.17 -1.06
N THR A 459 3.17 26.54 -1.41
CA THR A 459 4.03 25.86 -0.44
C THR A 459 5.16 26.77 0.04
N PHE A 460 5.89 26.32 1.05
CA PHE A 460 7.12 26.96 1.44
C PHE A 460 8.31 26.31 0.76
N PHE A 461 9.36 27.10 0.63
CA PHE A 461 10.58 26.70 -0.01
C PHE A 461 11.63 26.53 1.06
N ILE A 462 12.43 25.48 0.94
CA ILE A 462 13.56 25.18 1.80
C ILE A 462 14.83 25.25 0.99
N ARG A 463 15.89 25.82 1.57
CA ARG A 463 17.16 25.94 0.87
C ARG A 463 17.95 24.65 1.05
N ALA A 464 18.35 24.04 -0.07
CA ALA A 464 19.33 22.96 -0.11
C ALA A 464 20.69 23.54 -0.49
N VAL A 465 21.72 23.15 0.25
CA VAL A 465 23.06 23.75 0.13
C VAL A 465 24.08 22.68 -0.22
N ASN A 466 24.96 23.02 -1.16
CA ASN A 466 26.16 22.28 -1.47
C ASN A 466 27.23 22.56 -0.40
N PRO A 467 27.60 21.58 0.44
CA PRO A 467 28.61 21.76 1.47
C PRO A 467 29.99 22.04 0.87
N ASP A 468 30.26 21.50 -0.32
CA ASP A 468 31.57 21.51 -0.97
C ASP A 468 31.67 22.59 -2.07
N TYR A 469 30.73 23.53 -2.12
CA TYR A 469 30.78 24.66 -3.04
C TYR A 469 31.99 25.56 -2.73
N ASP A 470 32.74 25.90 -3.77
CA ASP A 470 33.91 26.77 -3.73
C ASP A 470 33.69 27.96 -4.67
N ALA A 471 33.45 29.13 -4.09
CA ALA A 471 33.24 30.37 -4.85
C ALA A 471 34.48 30.85 -5.61
N SER A 472 35.67 30.30 -5.32
CA SER A 472 36.90 30.64 -6.02
C SER A 472 37.03 29.91 -7.36
N VAL A 473 36.26 28.84 -7.58
CA VAL A 473 36.22 28.12 -8.85
C VAL A 473 35.37 28.94 -9.83
N PRO A 474 35.93 29.44 -10.94
CA PRO A 474 35.17 30.23 -11.91
C PRO A 474 34.02 29.40 -12.48
N ILE A 475 32.79 29.84 -12.22
CA ILE A 475 31.62 29.30 -12.91
C ILE A 475 31.69 29.78 -14.35
N PRO A 476 31.50 28.91 -15.36
CA PRO A 476 31.43 29.33 -16.76
C PRO A 476 30.44 30.49 -16.90
N SER A 477 30.94 31.65 -17.32
CA SER A 477 30.18 32.91 -17.37
C SER A 477 29.06 32.93 -18.40
N GLU A 478 29.00 31.92 -19.28
CA GLU A 478 27.98 31.75 -20.30
C GLU A 478 27.13 30.51 -19.99
N GLY A 479 25.90 30.72 -19.52
CA GLY A 479 24.91 29.65 -19.34
C GLY A 479 23.87 29.90 -18.23
N ASP A 480 22.95 28.95 -18.09
CA ASP A 480 21.85 28.96 -17.11
C ASP A 480 22.31 28.94 -15.62
N LEU A 481 23.62 28.87 -15.37
CA LEU A 481 24.24 28.87 -14.05
C LEU A 481 24.72 30.23 -13.56
N ALA A 482 24.59 31.29 -14.36
CA ALA A 482 24.95 32.63 -13.91
C ALA A 482 24.21 32.95 -12.59
N GLY A 483 24.96 33.08 -11.49
CA GLY A 483 24.43 33.32 -10.14
C GLY A 483 24.12 32.07 -9.29
N TYR A 484 24.63 30.89 -9.63
CA TYR A 484 24.57 29.73 -8.72
C TYR A 484 25.54 29.91 -7.54
N GLU A 485 25.03 30.18 -6.35
CA GLU A 485 25.83 30.45 -5.14
C GLU A 485 26.04 29.20 -4.26
N GLY A 486 25.93 28.01 -4.85
CA GLY A 486 25.99 26.75 -4.09
C GLY A 486 24.75 26.48 -3.24
N GLU A 487 23.64 27.17 -3.51
CA GLU A 487 22.34 26.96 -2.85
C GLU A 487 21.19 26.90 -3.84
N ILE A 488 20.15 26.13 -3.49
CA ILE A 488 18.98 25.89 -4.31
C ILE A 488 17.73 25.98 -3.44
N THR A 489 16.78 26.81 -3.85
CA THR A 489 15.50 26.97 -3.17
C THR A 489 14.50 25.94 -3.70
N ILE A 490 14.12 24.97 -2.87
CA ILE A 490 13.30 23.81 -3.26
C ILE A 490 11.92 23.91 -2.59
N PRO A 491 10.81 23.79 -3.32
CA PRO A 491 9.49 23.60 -2.71
C PRO A 491 9.49 22.39 -1.76
N LEU A 492 8.92 22.48 -0.55
CA LEU A 492 8.96 21.35 0.39
C LEU A 492 8.50 20.00 -0.21
N PRO A 493 7.40 19.92 -0.98
CA PRO A 493 7.01 18.67 -1.64
C PRO A 493 8.10 18.07 -2.54
N LYS A 494 8.93 18.91 -3.15
CA LYS A 494 10.03 18.54 -4.05
C LYS A 494 11.31 18.10 -3.34
N VAL A 495 11.42 18.34 -2.03
CA VAL A 495 12.56 17.88 -1.22
C VAL A 495 12.70 16.36 -1.28
N PHE A 496 11.59 15.64 -1.36
CA PHE A 496 11.63 14.18 -1.42
C PHE A 496 12.04 13.68 -2.80
N ASP A 497 11.57 14.33 -3.87
CA ASP A 497 12.09 14.12 -5.23
C ASP A 497 13.61 14.40 -5.29
N TRP A 498 14.08 15.39 -4.53
CA TRP A 498 15.50 15.78 -4.45
C TRP A 498 16.39 14.74 -3.78
N LEU A 499 15.88 13.99 -2.78
CA LEU A 499 16.63 12.91 -2.11
C LEU A 499 17.14 11.86 -3.10
N TYR A 500 16.40 11.60 -4.18
CA TYR A 500 16.86 10.72 -5.25
C TYR A 500 18.19 11.20 -5.85
N TYR A 501 18.27 12.46 -6.26
CA TYR A 501 19.46 13.01 -6.90
C TYR A 501 20.68 12.98 -5.96
N CYS A 502 20.46 13.23 -4.66
CA CYS A 502 21.52 13.19 -3.66
C CYS A 502 22.09 11.78 -3.41
N PHE A 503 21.23 10.76 -3.31
CA PHE A 503 21.69 9.42 -2.91
C PHE A 503 22.27 8.57 -4.04
N LEU A 504 21.80 8.75 -5.27
CA LEU A 504 21.95 7.71 -6.28
C LEU A 504 22.53 8.19 -7.61
N ALA A 505 22.38 9.47 -7.93
CA ALA A 505 23.03 10.07 -9.10
C ALA A 505 24.41 10.61 -8.72
N LYS A 506 25.30 9.80 -8.12
CA LYS A 506 26.70 10.21 -7.83
C LYS A 506 27.47 10.77 -9.06
N SER A 507 26.87 10.71 -10.25
CA SER A 507 27.32 11.23 -11.54
C SER A 507 26.70 12.57 -11.96
N GLU A 508 25.71 13.13 -11.25
CA GLU A 508 25.12 14.44 -11.59
C GLU A 508 25.66 15.52 -10.65
N ASP A 509 26.38 16.47 -11.23
CA ASP A 509 26.83 17.67 -10.54
C ASP A 509 25.66 18.52 -10.03
N TRP A 510 25.93 19.37 -9.06
CA TRP A 510 24.95 20.30 -8.51
C TRP A 510 24.33 21.23 -9.56
N GLU A 511 25.04 21.47 -10.66
CA GLU A 511 24.57 22.22 -11.82
C GLU A 511 23.36 21.54 -12.48
N THR A 512 23.47 20.25 -12.77
CA THR A 512 22.41 19.44 -13.37
C THR A 512 21.19 19.44 -12.45
N ARG A 513 21.43 19.26 -11.15
CA ARG A 513 20.38 19.30 -10.14
C ARG A 513 19.68 20.68 -10.10
N TYR A 514 20.43 21.77 -10.15
CA TYR A 514 19.88 23.14 -10.20
C TYR A 514 19.00 23.37 -11.44
N LYS A 515 19.46 22.96 -12.63
CA LYS A 515 18.69 23.10 -13.87
C LYS A 515 17.36 22.36 -13.81
N LEU A 516 17.36 21.15 -13.26
CA LEU A 516 16.16 20.34 -13.09
C LEU A 516 15.14 20.97 -12.14
N VAL A 517 15.59 21.61 -11.06
CA VAL A 517 14.71 22.29 -10.10
C VAL A 517 14.20 23.62 -10.63
N LYS A 518 15.03 24.41 -11.31
CA LYS A 518 14.65 25.76 -11.78
C LYS A 518 13.84 25.75 -13.07
N GLY A 519 14.09 24.81 -13.98
CA GLY A 519 13.56 24.80 -15.34
C GLY A 519 12.50 23.73 -15.64
N GLY A 520 12.42 22.66 -14.83
CA GLY A 520 11.52 21.54 -15.10
C GLY A 520 10.11 21.77 -14.53
N PRO A 521 9.02 21.48 -15.27
CA PRO A 521 7.72 21.32 -14.63
C PRO A 521 7.82 20.21 -13.58
N ALA A 522 6.99 20.30 -12.53
CA ALA A 522 6.82 19.18 -11.63
C ALA A 522 6.10 18.04 -12.36
N GLU A 523 6.85 17.23 -13.10
CA GLU A 523 6.25 16.23 -13.97
C GLU A 523 5.71 15.05 -13.16
N MET A 524 4.48 14.64 -13.44
CA MET A 524 3.91 13.46 -12.81
C MET A 524 4.79 12.24 -13.11
N MET A 525 5.22 11.55 -12.06
CA MET A 525 5.84 10.22 -12.12
C MET A 525 4.78 9.14 -12.42
N GLY A 526 3.92 9.38 -13.42
CA GLY A 526 2.97 8.42 -13.95
C GLY A 526 3.57 7.61 -15.11
N GLU A 527 2.83 6.62 -15.63
CA GLU A 527 3.24 5.75 -16.76
C GLU A 527 3.62 6.51 -18.06
N MET A 528 3.38 7.82 -18.11
CA MET A 528 3.67 8.73 -19.23
C MET A 528 4.67 9.84 -18.82
N SER A 529 5.70 9.52 -18.02
CA SER A 529 6.72 10.51 -17.62
C SER A 529 7.60 10.96 -18.82
N PRO A 530 7.79 12.27 -19.06
CA PRO A 530 8.61 12.80 -20.15
C PRO A 530 10.11 12.56 -20.04
N TYR A 531 10.68 12.41 -18.83
CA TYR A 531 12.11 12.12 -18.68
C TYR A 531 12.45 10.68 -19.07
N PRO A 532 13.39 10.46 -20.02
CA PRO A 532 13.92 9.13 -20.33
C PRO A 532 14.53 8.43 -19.09
N ALA A 533 15.06 9.16 -18.11
CA ALA A 533 15.63 8.57 -16.89
C ALA A 533 14.60 7.83 -16.01
N TYR A 534 13.31 8.15 -16.16
CA TYR A 534 12.22 7.52 -15.39
C TYR A 534 11.41 6.51 -16.20
N ARG A 535 11.71 6.31 -17.49
CA ARG A 535 11.04 5.31 -18.33
C ARG A 535 11.74 3.94 -18.22
N PRO A 536 10.98 2.85 -18.10
CA PRO A 536 11.53 1.53 -18.36
C PRO A 536 12.02 1.43 -19.81
N GLY A 537 13.31 1.13 -20.04
CA GLY A 537 13.84 0.80 -21.36
C GLY A 537 14.51 1.91 -22.18
N THR A 538 14.72 3.11 -21.65
CA THR A 538 15.53 4.16 -22.30
C THR A 538 16.93 4.22 -21.68
N GLU A 539 17.89 3.55 -22.33
CA GLU A 539 19.30 3.47 -21.92
C GLU A 539 20.13 4.62 -22.53
N PRO A 540 21.00 5.29 -21.74
CA PRO A 540 22.33 5.63 -22.21
C PRO A 540 23.27 4.43 -22.02
N ALA A 541 24.24 4.29 -22.92
CA ALA A 541 25.18 3.18 -22.93
C ALA A 541 25.99 3.08 -21.62
N ASN A 542 26.05 1.85 -21.10
CA ASN A 542 27.09 1.28 -20.23
C ASN A 542 27.55 2.08 -18.98
N LEU A 543 26.90 1.80 -17.84
CA LEU A 543 27.34 2.24 -16.50
C LEU A 543 28.42 1.35 -15.86
N SER A 544 28.84 0.28 -16.54
CA SER A 544 29.91 -0.61 -16.06
C SER A 544 31.30 0.06 -16.07
N GLU A 545 31.46 1.22 -16.72
CA GLU A 545 32.70 1.99 -16.73
C GLU A 545 32.87 2.97 -15.54
N ILE A 546 31.85 3.13 -14.67
CA ILE A 546 31.85 4.16 -13.60
C ILE A 546 32.18 3.60 -12.21
N LEU A 547 32.26 2.28 -12.04
CA LEU A 547 32.73 1.68 -10.79
C LEU A 547 34.23 1.38 -10.89
N PRO A 548 35.07 1.81 -9.92
CA PRO A 548 36.47 1.42 -9.90
C PRO A 548 36.55 -0.12 -9.80
N PRO A 549 37.56 -0.75 -10.43
CA PRO A 549 37.73 -2.19 -10.37
C PRO A 549 37.83 -2.63 -8.90
N GLU A 550 37.12 -3.71 -8.54
CA GLU A 550 37.24 -4.29 -7.21
C GLU A 550 38.71 -4.60 -6.91
N PRO A 551 39.20 -4.28 -5.70
CA PRO A 551 40.55 -4.63 -5.33
C PRO A 551 40.71 -6.15 -5.41
N VAL A 552 41.56 -6.59 -6.34
CA VAL A 552 41.99 -7.97 -6.46
C VAL A 552 42.66 -8.34 -5.13
N THR A 553 42.07 -9.32 -4.44
CA THR A 553 42.62 -9.92 -3.21
C THR A 553 43.51 -11.10 -3.55
#